data_AF-A0A5N5VXM3-F1
#
_entry.id   AF-A0A5N5VXM3-F1
#
_cell.length_a   1.000
_cell.length_b   1.000
_cell.length_c   1.000
_cell.angle_alpha   90.00
_cell.angle_beta   90.00
_cell.angle_gamma   90.00
#
_symmetry.space_group_name_H-M   'P 1'
#
loop_
_entity.id
_entity.type
_entity.pdbx_description
1 polymer ?
#
loop_
_entity_poly.entity_id
_entity_poly.type
_entity_poly.pdbx_seq_one_letter_code
_entity_poly.pdbx_strand_id
1 'polypeptide(L)'
;MALGLMTMDPAHPDQEEAPMATTEPSSADRVRKVFAGYTGLYAPSVIAEAAQLLDALLDTAEQHGYGRQDEAAGWLVTAAAEAVSSKCRSTSGKRSYDEVNALTSTLTRELTARGLTLAPSAGRGAVAVEPVAGGPSWGLSGRAGLAVSLYTDGGWDITVNQLQSRVHAVHAPVTAEGAKEVADIVHGILHGMIADPFRR
;
A
#
# COMPACT_ATOMS: atom_id res chain seq x y z
N MET A 1 -53.63 45.03 50.85
CA MET A 1 -53.68 44.76 49.40
C MET A 1 -52.38 45.26 48.79
N ALA A 2 -51.47 44.36 48.45
CA ALA A 2 -50.22 44.66 47.76
C ALA A 2 -50.03 43.57 46.68
N LEU A 3 -49.96 43.99 45.42
CA LEU A 3 -49.73 43.15 44.24
C LEU A 3 -48.23 43.01 44.04
N GLY A 4 -47.69 41.80 44.24
CA GLY A 4 -46.34 41.42 43.82
C GLY A 4 -46.39 40.78 42.43
N LEU A 5 -45.79 41.44 41.45
CA LEU A 5 -45.55 40.88 40.11
C LEU A 5 -44.30 39.99 40.18
N MET A 6 -44.50 38.70 39.94
CA MET A 6 -43.50 37.64 39.91
C MET A 6 -42.87 37.61 38.51
N THR A 7 -41.57 37.89 38.42
CA THR A 7 -40.79 37.80 37.18
C THR A 7 -40.62 36.33 36.81
N MET A 8 -41.14 35.91 35.65
CA MET A 8 -40.86 34.62 35.05
C MET A 8 -39.50 34.66 34.35
N ASP A 9 -38.62 33.76 34.76
CA ASP A 9 -37.33 33.46 34.15
C ASP A 9 -37.55 32.45 33.01
N PRO A 10 -37.23 32.75 31.73
CA PRO A 10 -37.42 31.80 30.65
C PRO A 10 -36.29 30.76 30.61
N ALA A 11 -36.73 29.51 30.68
CA ALA A 11 -35.98 28.27 30.53
C ALA A 11 -34.82 28.32 29.51
N HIS A 12 -33.68 27.80 29.97
CA HIS A 12 -32.58 27.29 29.14
C HIS A 12 -33.11 26.24 28.15
N PRO A 13 -32.95 26.40 26.83
CA PRO A 13 -33.18 25.29 25.91
C PRO A 13 -32.03 24.29 26.04
N ASP A 14 -32.41 23.04 26.28
CA ASP A 14 -31.54 21.86 26.23
C ASP A 14 -30.64 21.92 25.00
N GLN A 15 -29.33 21.88 25.23
CA GLN A 15 -28.36 21.61 24.17
C GLN A 15 -28.56 20.16 23.76
N GLU A 16 -29.25 19.97 22.64
CA GLU A 16 -29.30 18.73 21.88
C GLU A 16 -27.85 18.42 21.43
N GLU A 17 -27.13 17.64 22.24
CA GLU A 17 -25.84 17.06 21.88
C GLU A 17 -26.05 16.20 20.63
N ALA A 18 -25.74 16.76 19.47
CA ALA A 18 -25.66 16.02 18.23
C ALA A 18 -24.71 14.83 18.44
N PRO A 19 -25.14 13.58 18.21
CA PRO A 19 -24.24 12.44 18.34
C PRO A 19 -23.11 12.61 17.33
N MET A 20 -21.87 12.71 17.82
CA MET A 20 -20.67 12.64 16.99
C MET A 20 -20.70 11.33 16.22
N ALA A 21 -21.06 11.39 14.93
CA ALA A 21 -21.00 10.26 14.03
C ALA A 21 -19.55 9.80 13.94
N THR A 22 -19.19 8.74 14.67
CA THR A 22 -17.98 7.97 14.40
C THR A 22 -18.10 7.40 12.99
N THR A 23 -17.46 8.05 12.03
CA THR A 23 -17.39 7.57 10.65
C THR A 23 -16.62 6.26 10.65
N GLU A 24 -17.26 5.17 10.27
CA GLU A 24 -16.58 3.88 10.14
C GLU A 24 -15.43 4.00 9.13
N PRO A 25 -14.27 3.36 9.40
CA PRO A 25 -13.14 3.41 8.48
C PRO A 25 -13.51 2.76 7.15
N SER A 26 -13.13 3.38 6.04
CA SER A 26 -13.40 2.83 4.71
C SER A 26 -12.74 1.46 4.52
N SER A 27 -13.26 0.62 3.62
CA SER A 27 -12.65 -0.67 3.27
C SER A 27 -11.19 -0.54 2.85
N ALA A 28 -10.83 0.56 2.16
CA ALA A 28 -9.44 0.87 1.83
C ALA A 28 -8.58 1.12 3.08
N ASP A 29 -9.09 1.85 4.08
CA ASP A 29 -8.36 2.10 5.34
C ASP A 29 -8.19 0.83 6.16
N ARG A 30 -9.22 -0.03 6.17
CA ARG A 30 -9.18 -1.35 6.82
C ARG A 30 -8.12 -2.25 6.17
N VAL A 31 -8.09 -2.32 4.84
CA VAL A 31 -7.08 -3.07 4.08
C VAL A 31 -5.68 -2.50 4.30
N ARG A 32 -5.50 -1.17 4.26
CA ARG A 32 -4.20 -0.52 4.56
C ARG A 32 -3.69 -0.90 5.93
N LYS A 33 -4.57 -0.94 6.94
CA LYS A 33 -4.21 -1.33 8.30
C LYS A 33 -3.73 -2.79 8.37
N VAL A 34 -4.36 -3.70 7.65
CA VAL A 34 -3.92 -5.10 7.54
C VAL A 34 -2.56 -5.18 6.85
N PHE A 35 -2.41 -4.55 5.67
CA PHE A 35 -1.15 -4.55 4.93
C PHE A 35 0.01 -3.89 5.67
N ALA A 36 -0.24 -2.88 6.50
CA ALA A 36 0.78 -2.28 7.36
C ALA A 36 1.36 -3.26 8.40
N GLY A 37 0.64 -4.34 8.72
CA GLY A 37 1.12 -5.44 9.56
C GLY A 37 1.94 -6.50 8.80
N TYR A 38 1.99 -6.44 7.47
CA TYR A 38 2.74 -7.38 6.63
C TYR A 38 4.10 -6.81 6.22
N THR A 39 4.99 -7.70 5.79
CA THR A 39 6.37 -7.35 5.38
C THR A 39 6.51 -6.94 3.90
N GLY A 40 5.42 -7.05 3.13
CA GLY A 40 5.36 -6.68 1.72
C GLY A 40 5.11 -5.19 1.49
N LEU A 41 5.43 -4.73 0.29
CA LEU A 41 5.08 -3.39 -0.19
C LEU A 41 3.88 -3.51 -1.12
N TYR A 42 2.91 -2.61 -1.02
CA TYR A 42 1.64 -2.73 -1.75
C TYR A 42 1.39 -1.48 -2.60
N ALA A 43 1.17 -1.69 -3.90
CA ALA A 43 0.77 -0.63 -4.81
C ALA A 43 -0.64 -0.11 -4.47
N PRO A 44 -0.93 1.18 -4.73
CA PRO A 44 -2.26 1.74 -4.53
C PRO A 44 -3.37 0.96 -5.24
N SER A 45 -3.14 0.46 -6.45
CA SER A 45 -4.10 -0.38 -7.18
C SER A 45 -4.45 -1.68 -6.45
N VAL A 46 -3.48 -2.31 -5.80
CA VAL A 46 -3.68 -3.55 -5.01
C VAL A 46 -4.53 -3.28 -3.78
N ILE A 47 -4.30 -2.15 -3.10
CA ILE A 47 -5.14 -1.71 -1.98
C ILE A 47 -6.57 -1.45 -2.46
N ALA A 48 -6.73 -0.78 -3.61
CA ALA A 48 -8.05 -0.48 -4.16
C ALA A 48 -8.81 -1.74 -4.58
N GLU A 49 -8.15 -2.69 -5.23
CA GLU A 49 -8.76 -3.97 -5.62
C GLU A 49 -9.16 -4.80 -4.38
N ALA A 50 -8.30 -4.87 -3.36
CA ALA A 50 -8.62 -5.55 -2.11
C ALA A 50 -9.80 -4.88 -1.37
N ALA A 51 -9.89 -3.56 -1.41
CA ALA A 51 -11.04 -2.83 -0.85
C ALA A 51 -12.35 -3.16 -1.59
N GLN A 52 -12.32 -3.19 -2.93
CA GLN A 52 -13.48 -3.57 -3.73
C GLN A 52 -13.92 -5.02 -3.47
N LEU A 53 -12.95 -5.93 -3.32
CA LEU A 53 -13.24 -7.32 -2.96
C LEU A 53 -13.86 -7.41 -1.55
N LEU A 54 -13.34 -6.65 -0.60
CA LEU A 54 -13.91 -6.57 0.75
C LEU A 54 -15.36 -6.05 0.72
N ASP A 55 -15.62 -4.97 -0.03
CA ASP A 55 -16.98 -4.42 -0.17
C ASP A 55 -17.94 -5.49 -0.74
N ALA A 56 -17.55 -6.20 -1.78
CA ALA A 56 -18.35 -7.27 -2.36
C ALA A 56 -18.61 -8.44 -1.39
N LEU A 57 -17.60 -8.80 -0.60
CA LEU A 57 -17.73 -9.84 0.42
C LEU A 57 -18.68 -9.42 1.54
N LEU A 58 -18.63 -8.16 1.96
CA LEU A 58 -19.53 -7.59 2.96
C LEU A 58 -20.97 -7.52 2.47
N ASP A 59 -21.19 -7.07 1.24
CA ASP A 59 -22.50 -7.07 0.61
C ASP A 59 -23.08 -8.49 0.53
N THR A 60 -22.24 -9.48 0.19
CA THR A 60 -22.65 -10.89 0.15
C THR A 60 -22.99 -11.41 1.54
N ALA A 61 -22.18 -11.10 2.56
CA ALA A 61 -22.45 -11.49 3.94
C ALA A 61 -23.79 -10.92 4.45
N GLU A 62 -24.05 -9.65 4.14
CA GLU A 62 -25.29 -8.95 4.51
C GLU A 62 -26.52 -9.58 3.86
N GLN A 63 -26.44 -9.96 2.58
CA GLN A 63 -27.50 -10.71 1.88
C GLN A 63 -27.81 -12.06 2.54
N HIS A 64 -26.86 -12.64 3.26
CA HIS A 64 -27.01 -13.91 3.98
C HIS A 64 -27.29 -13.73 5.49
N GLY A 65 -27.60 -12.51 5.93
CA GLY A 65 -28.00 -12.22 7.32
C GLY A 65 -26.86 -12.01 8.30
N TYR A 66 -25.63 -11.83 7.81
CA TYR A 66 -24.48 -11.41 8.62
C TYR A 66 -24.30 -9.90 8.47
N GLY A 67 -24.56 -9.15 9.54
CA GLY A 67 -24.38 -7.70 9.51
C GLY A 67 -22.92 -7.32 9.29
N ARG A 68 -22.67 -6.16 8.65
CA ARG A 68 -21.31 -5.65 8.43
C ARG A 68 -20.49 -5.49 9.72
N GLN A 69 -21.16 -5.22 10.84
CA GLN A 69 -20.53 -5.13 12.17
C GLN A 69 -20.26 -6.49 12.83
N ASP A 70 -20.90 -7.57 12.34
CA ASP A 70 -20.65 -8.93 12.81
C ASP A 70 -19.30 -9.47 12.30
N GLU A 71 -18.64 -8.74 11.39
CA GLU A 71 -17.26 -8.96 10.95
C GLU A 71 -16.21 -8.63 12.02
N ALA A 72 -16.57 -8.63 13.32
CA ALA A 72 -15.71 -8.25 14.44
C ALA A 72 -14.35 -8.99 14.48
N ALA A 73 -14.24 -10.15 13.83
CA ALA A 73 -12.98 -10.90 13.73
C ALA A 73 -12.03 -10.43 12.60
N GLY A 74 -12.44 -9.51 11.72
CA GLY A 74 -11.60 -8.93 10.65
C GLY A 74 -11.09 -9.92 9.60
N TRP A 75 -11.64 -11.13 9.57
CA TRP A 75 -11.18 -12.22 8.72
C TRP A 75 -11.49 -11.98 7.23
N LEU A 76 -12.58 -11.27 6.89
CA LEU A 76 -12.87 -10.91 5.50
C LEU A 76 -11.88 -9.88 4.98
N VAL A 77 -11.50 -8.88 5.78
CA VAL A 77 -10.43 -7.93 5.40
C VAL A 77 -9.13 -8.67 5.10
N THR A 78 -8.73 -9.60 5.98
CA THR A 78 -7.53 -10.43 5.79
C THR A 78 -7.65 -11.29 4.55
N ALA A 79 -8.78 -11.97 4.33
CA ALA A 79 -9.00 -12.82 3.17
C ALA A 79 -8.94 -12.04 1.84
N ALA A 80 -9.56 -10.85 1.79
CA ALA A 80 -9.50 -9.99 0.61
C ALA A 80 -8.06 -9.51 0.33
N ALA A 81 -7.35 -9.07 1.36
CA ALA A 81 -5.96 -8.65 1.30
C ALA A 81 -5.03 -9.77 0.81
N GLU A 82 -5.16 -10.98 1.36
CA GLU A 82 -4.37 -12.15 0.98
C GLU A 82 -4.69 -12.65 -0.44
N ALA A 83 -5.97 -12.66 -0.83
CA ALA A 83 -6.38 -13.09 -2.17
C ALA A 83 -5.78 -12.19 -3.27
N VAL A 84 -5.91 -10.87 -3.13
CA VAL A 84 -5.39 -9.93 -4.13
C VAL A 84 -3.86 -9.92 -4.13
N SER A 85 -3.23 -9.90 -2.96
CA SER A 85 -1.76 -9.93 -2.90
C SER A 85 -1.17 -11.23 -3.46
N SER A 86 -1.84 -12.37 -3.27
CA SER A 86 -1.46 -13.66 -3.88
C SER A 86 -1.63 -13.65 -5.39
N LYS A 87 -2.69 -13.03 -5.92
CA LYS A 87 -2.89 -12.84 -7.36
C LYS A 87 -1.74 -12.09 -8.01
N CYS A 88 -1.18 -11.07 -7.35
CA CYS A 88 -0.02 -10.34 -7.89
C CYS A 88 1.27 -11.17 -7.91
N ARG A 89 1.38 -12.21 -7.06
CA ARG A 89 2.55 -13.09 -7.02
C ARG A 89 2.42 -14.31 -7.92
N SER A 90 1.19 -14.82 -8.09
CA SER A 90 0.91 -15.97 -8.92
C SER A 90 0.80 -15.54 -10.38
N THR A 91 1.77 -15.92 -11.21
CA THR A 91 1.53 -15.92 -12.65
C THR A 91 0.86 -17.23 -13.04
N SER A 92 -0.23 -17.15 -13.80
CA SER A 92 -0.87 -18.32 -14.43
C SER A 92 -0.04 -18.93 -15.57
N GLY A 93 1.17 -18.42 -15.81
CA GLY A 93 2.15 -18.93 -16.78
C GLY A 93 3.51 -18.25 -16.64
N LYS A 94 4.55 -18.82 -17.26
CA LYS A 94 5.89 -18.21 -17.30
C LYS A 94 5.92 -17.11 -18.36
N ARG A 95 6.30 -15.89 -17.96
CA ARG A 95 6.55 -14.77 -18.88
C ARG A 95 7.79 -15.05 -19.74
N SER A 96 7.76 -14.55 -20.97
CA SER A 96 8.93 -14.52 -21.85
C SER A 96 9.95 -13.48 -21.36
N TYR A 97 11.19 -13.64 -21.79
CA TYR A 97 12.24 -12.65 -21.51
C TYR A 97 11.92 -11.28 -22.14
N ASP A 98 11.26 -11.26 -23.30
CA ASP A 98 10.90 -10.02 -24.00
C ASP A 98 9.85 -9.22 -23.21
N GLU A 99 8.85 -9.89 -22.64
CA GLU A 99 7.87 -9.24 -21.76
C GLU A 99 8.53 -8.66 -20.51
N VAL A 100 9.42 -9.43 -19.87
CA VAL A 100 10.17 -8.94 -18.71
C VAL A 100 11.02 -7.73 -19.10
N ASN A 101 11.75 -7.79 -20.23
CA ASN A 101 12.57 -6.68 -20.70
C ASN A 101 11.75 -5.42 -21.02
N ALA A 102 10.56 -5.56 -21.61
CA ALA A 102 9.67 -4.44 -21.89
C ALA A 102 9.16 -3.76 -20.61
N LEU A 103 8.82 -4.55 -19.59
CA LEU A 103 8.39 -4.04 -18.28
C LEU A 103 9.54 -3.39 -17.51
N THR A 104 10.72 -4.00 -17.51
CA THR A 104 11.96 -3.44 -16.94
C THR A 104 12.33 -2.12 -17.63
N SER A 105 12.16 -2.02 -18.95
CA SER A 105 12.38 -0.78 -19.71
C SER A 105 11.35 0.30 -19.33
N THR A 106 10.10 -0.09 -19.11
CA THR A 106 9.05 0.81 -18.63
C THR A 106 9.38 1.32 -17.24
N LEU A 107 9.74 0.44 -16.30
CA LEU A 107 10.18 0.82 -14.96
C LEU A 107 11.38 1.79 -15.02
N THR A 108 12.37 1.50 -15.86
CA THR A 108 13.54 2.37 -16.05
C THR A 108 13.12 3.78 -16.47
N ARG A 109 12.25 3.91 -17.47
CA ARG A 109 11.71 5.19 -17.92
C ARG A 109 10.96 5.93 -16.80
N GLU A 110 10.13 5.21 -16.05
CA GLU A 110 9.35 5.79 -14.95
C GLU A 110 10.22 6.27 -13.78
N LEU A 111 11.28 5.54 -13.44
CA LEU A 111 12.27 5.96 -12.43
C LEU A 111 13.02 7.22 -12.89
N THR A 112 13.50 7.24 -14.14
CA THR A 112 14.18 8.41 -14.71
C THR A 112 13.26 9.63 -14.82
N ALA A 113 12.00 9.44 -15.19
CA ALA A 113 11.01 10.53 -15.24
C ALA A 113 10.77 11.18 -13.87
N ARG A 114 11.02 10.45 -12.79
CA ARG A 114 10.97 10.95 -11.40
C ARG A 114 12.29 11.55 -10.92
N GLY A 115 13.26 11.74 -11.82
CA GLY A 115 14.56 12.34 -11.49
C GLY A 115 15.52 11.40 -10.75
N LEU A 116 15.24 10.10 -10.73
CA LEU A 116 16.14 9.12 -10.11
C LEU A 116 17.28 8.76 -11.06
N THR A 117 18.51 8.76 -10.53
CA THR A 117 19.71 8.37 -11.27
C THR A 117 19.84 6.86 -11.25
N LEU A 118 20.01 6.24 -12.43
CA LEU A 118 20.24 4.81 -12.56
C LEU A 118 21.67 4.44 -12.13
N ALA A 119 21.81 3.29 -11.49
CA ALA A 119 23.08 2.73 -11.03
C ALA A 119 23.38 1.40 -11.74
N PRO A 120 24.64 0.97 -11.82
CA PRO A 120 24.96 -0.42 -12.12
C PRO A 120 24.30 -1.34 -11.08
N SER A 121 23.56 -2.35 -11.56
CA SER A 121 22.94 -3.32 -10.67
C SER A 121 23.94 -4.40 -10.23
N ALA A 122 23.96 -4.72 -8.94
CA ALA A 122 24.67 -5.88 -8.40
C ALA A 122 24.03 -7.22 -8.80
N GLY A 123 22.74 -7.22 -9.18
CA GLY A 123 21.97 -8.39 -9.61
C GLY A 123 21.67 -8.40 -11.11
N ARG A 124 21.63 -9.58 -11.73
CA ARG A 124 21.21 -9.72 -13.13
C ARG A 124 19.72 -9.44 -13.28
N GLY A 125 19.35 -8.67 -14.31
CA GLY A 125 17.95 -8.41 -14.66
C GLY A 125 17.21 -7.42 -13.74
N ALA A 126 17.94 -6.69 -12.89
CA ALA A 126 17.37 -5.68 -12.01
C ALA A 126 17.67 -4.26 -12.51
N VAL A 127 16.75 -3.32 -12.23
CA VAL A 127 16.95 -1.88 -12.40
C VAL A 127 17.39 -1.32 -11.07
N ALA A 128 18.60 -0.79 -11.01
CA ALA A 128 19.13 -0.16 -9.81
C ALA A 128 19.14 1.37 -9.94
N VAL A 129 18.95 2.04 -8.80
CA VAL A 129 18.98 3.49 -8.66
C VAL A 129 19.93 3.87 -7.54
N GLU A 130 20.59 5.01 -7.70
CA GLU A 130 21.46 5.60 -6.68
C GLU A 130 20.65 6.06 -5.45
N PRO A 131 21.27 6.16 -4.26
CA PRO A 131 20.63 6.80 -3.12
C PRO A 131 20.37 8.29 -3.39
N VAL A 132 19.33 8.84 -2.76
CA VAL A 132 18.98 10.25 -2.87
C VAL A 132 19.54 11.03 -1.67
N ALA A 133 20.01 12.25 -1.91
CA ALA A 133 20.52 13.14 -0.86
C ALA A 133 19.41 13.45 0.16
N GLY A 134 19.72 13.27 1.46
CA GLY A 134 18.74 13.46 2.55
C GLY A 134 17.75 12.31 2.71
N GLY A 135 17.81 11.29 1.87
CA GLY A 135 17.02 10.06 1.99
C GLY A 135 17.58 9.07 3.01
N PRO A 136 16.88 7.94 3.24
CA PRO A 136 17.40 6.86 4.05
C PRO A 136 18.68 6.26 3.45
N SER A 137 19.53 5.71 4.31
CA SER A 137 20.81 5.10 3.95
C SER A 137 20.76 3.59 4.10
N TRP A 138 21.21 2.86 3.08
CA TRP A 138 21.25 1.40 3.10
C TRP A 138 22.63 0.81 2.84
N GLY A 139 22.73 -0.49 3.11
CA GLY A 139 23.89 -1.30 2.83
C GLY A 139 25.04 -1.11 3.82
N LEU A 140 26.10 -1.91 3.64
CA LEU A 140 27.25 -1.90 4.55
C LEU A 140 28.00 -0.56 4.57
N SER A 141 27.96 0.18 3.46
CA SER A 141 28.59 1.50 3.31
C SER A 141 27.69 2.66 3.74
N GLY A 142 26.40 2.41 4.01
CA GLY A 142 25.39 3.46 4.21
C GLY A 142 25.14 4.31 2.95
N ARG A 143 25.57 3.84 1.77
CA ARG A 143 25.46 4.56 0.49
C ARG A 143 24.95 3.68 -0.64
N ALA A 144 24.41 2.50 -0.32
CA ALA A 144 23.79 1.67 -1.33
C ALA A 144 22.41 2.24 -1.68
N GLY A 145 22.09 2.27 -2.97
CA GLY A 145 20.74 2.56 -3.44
C GLY A 145 19.86 1.32 -3.43
N LEU A 146 18.79 1.35 -4.21
CA LEU A 146 17.81 0.26 -4.31
C LEU A 146 17.87 -0.40 -5.68
N ALA A 147 17.53 -1.68 -5.73
CA ALA A 147 17.38 -2.42 -6.97
C ALA A 147 16.02 -3.13 -7.00
N VAL A 148 15.34 -3.03 -8.14
CA VAL A 148 14.07 -3.70 -8.40
C VAL A 148 14.26 -4.77 -9.45
N SER A 149 13.79 -5.97 -9.15
CA SER A 149 13.83 -7.13 -10.05
C SER A 149 12.43 -7.55 -10.46
N LEU A 150 12.32 -8.10 -11.67
CA LEU A 150 11.15 -8.83 -12.13
C LEU A 150 11.61 -10.16 -12.74
N TYR A 151 11.14 -11.28 -12.20
CA TYR A 151 11.48 -12.62 -12.68
C TYR A 151 10.38 -13.18 -13.56
N THR A 152 10.70 -14.10 -14.49
CA THR A 152 9.74 -14.68 -15.45
C THR A 152 8.57 -15.44 -14.81
N ASP A 153 8.76 -15.89 -13.57
CA ASP A 153 7.88 -16.78 -12.82
C ASP A 153 7.45 -16.19 -11.47
N GLY A 154 7.75 -14.90 -11.23
CA GLY A 154 7.48 -14.24 -9.96
C GLY A 154 7.09 -12.77 -10.12
N GLY A 155 6.65 -12.15 -9.03
CA GLY A 155 6.28 -10.74 -9.00
C GLY A 155 7.47 -9.78 -9.02
N TRP A 156 7.21 -8.54 -8.65
CA TRP A 156 8.23 -7.52 -8.43
C TRP A 156 8.89 -7.73 -7.07
N ASP A 157 10.21 -7.59 -7.04
CA ASP A 157 11.00 -7.65 -5.81
C ASP A 157 11.85 -6.39 -5.67
N ILE A 158 12.05 -5.92 -4.44
CA ILE A 158 12.97 -4.84 -4.11
C ILE A 158 14.06 -5.33 -3.16
N THR A 159 15.27 -4.84 -3.39
CA THR A 159 16.47 -5.15 -2.63
C THR A 159 17.33 -3.89 -2.46
N VAL A 160 18.23 -3.88 -1.48
CA VAL A 160 19.35 -2.95 -1.47
C VAL A 160 20.30 -3.34 -2.59
N ASN A 161 20.79 -2.38 -3.38
CA ASN A 161 21.71 -2.61 -4.49
C ASN A 161 23.12 -2.97 -4.00
N GLN A 162 23.26 -4.17 -3.44
CA GLN A 162 24.51 -4.75 -2.98
C GLN A 162 24.43 -6.28 -3.04
N LEU A 163 25.57 -6.95 -2.91
CA LEU A 163 25.58 -8.40 -2.74
C LEU A 163 24.93 -8.79 -1.40
N GLN A 164 24.14 -9.87 -1.43
CA GLN A 164 23.48 -10.45 -0.24
C GLN A 164 22.57 -9.47 0.51
N SER A 165 21.57 -8.92 -0.19
CA SER A 165 20.48 -8.15 0.42
C SER A 165 19.30 -9.04 0.80
N ARG A 166 18.53 -8.62 1.81
CA ARG A 166 17.15 -9.09 2.00
C ARG A 166 16.31 -8.71 0.79
N VAL A 167 15.35 -9.55 0.45
CA VAL A 167 14.38 -9.36 -0.63
C VAL A 167 13.02 -9.07 -0.02
N HIS A 168 12.37 -8.00 -0.48
CA HIS A 168 11.00 -7.69 -0.12
C HIS A 168 10.14 -7.73 -1.37
N ALA A 169 9.01 -8.43 -1.29
CA ALA A 169 8.05 -8.47 -2.37
C ALA A 169 7.35 -7.12 -2.53
N VAL A 170 7.20 -6.67 -3.77
CA VAL A 170 6.34 -5.54 -4.13
C VAL A 170 5.10 -6.09 -4.84
N HIS A 171 3.98 -6.05 -4.14
CA HIS A 171 2.68 -6.43 -4.65
C HIS A 171 2.15 -5.30 -5.53
N ALA A 172 2.41 -5.42 -6.83
CA ALA A 172 1.88 -4.59 -7.89
C ALA A 172 1.52 -5.48 -9.09
N PRO A 173 0.60 -5.06 -9.96
CA PRO A 173 0.34 -5.74 -11.22
C PRO A 173 1.63 -5.86 -12.06
N VAL A 174 1.78 -6.96 -12.80
CA VAL A 174 2.91 -7.13 -13.72
C VAL A 174 2.55 -6.57 -15.10
N THR A 175 2.26 -5.27 -15.11
CA THR A 175 1.89 -4.48 -16.30
C THR A 175 2.68 -3.18 -16.34
N ALA A 176 2.51 -2.38 -17.39
CA ALA A 176 3.15 -1.07 -17.50
C ALA A 176 2.69 -0.10 -16.39
N GLU A 177 1.40 -0.13 -16.04
CA GLU A 177 0.82 0.64 -14.95
C GLU A 177 1.38 0.18 -13.60
N GLY A 178 1.52 -1.12 -13.38
CA GLY A 178 2.14 -1.64 -12.18
C GLY A 178 3.62 -1.24 -12.07
N ALA A 179 4.36 -1.22 -13.19
CA ALA A 179 5.74 -0.71 -13.20
C ALA A 179 5.83 0.78 -12.78
N LYS A 180 4.83 1.58 -13.15
CA LYS A 180 4.71 2.98 -12.70
C LYS A 180 4.49 3.06 -11.18
N GLU A 181 3.58 2.25 -10.64
CA GLU A 181 3.35 2.20 -9.19
C GLU A 181 4.56 1.69 -8.41
N VAL A 182 5.30 0.73 -8.96
CA VAL A 182 6.58 0.28 -8.41
C VAL A 182 7.60 1.43 -8.39
N ALA A 183 7.67 2.23 -9.46
CA ALA A 183 8.52 3.42 -9.48
C ALA A 183 8.11 4.45 -8.41
N ASP A 184 6.80 4.64 -8.17
CA ASP A 184 6.29 5.50 -7.09
C ASP A 184 6.68 4.98 -5.70
N ILE A 185 6.62 3.66 -5.49
CA ILE A 185 7.06 3.03 -4.24
C ILE A 185 8.57 3.25 -4.03
N VAL A 186 9.39 2.98 -5.04
CA VAL A 186 10.85 3.20 -4.97
C VAL A 186 11.16 4.65 -4.65
N HIS A 187 10.54 5.58 -5.38
CA HIS A 187 10.70 7.01 -5.15
C HIS A 187 10.29 7.42 -3.72
N GLY A 188 9.17 6.88 -3.23
CA GLY A 188 8.70 7.09 -1.87
C GLY A 188 9.66 6.60 -0.80
N ILE A 189 10.24 5.41 -0.98
CA ILE A 189 11.24 4.85 -0.06
C ILE A 189 12.53 5.70 -0.08
N LEU A 190 13.04 6.04 -1.26
CA LEU A 190 14.25 6.85 -1.42
C LEU A 190 14.18 8.23 -0.76
N HIS A 191 12.99 8.82 -0.67
CA HIS A 191 12.78 10.12 -0.05
C HIS A 191 12.22 10.02 1.39
N GLY A 192 12.09 8.82 1.94
CA GLY A 192 11.57 8.61 3.30
C GLY A 192 10.06 8.90 3.46
N MET A 193 9.31 8.98 2.36
CA MET A 193 7.85 9.12 2.38
C MET A 193 7.15 7.79 2.69
N ILE A 194 7.79 6.67 2.31
CA ILE A 194 7.39 5.31 2.68
C ILE A 194 8.41 4.79 3.68
N ALA A 195 7.92 4.07 4.69
CA ALA A 195 8.78 3.48 5.71
C ALA A 195 9.85 2.57 5.07
N ASP A 196 11.05 2.62 5.61
CA ASP A 196 12.17 1.81 5.14
C ASP A 196 11.89 0.31 5.37
N PRO A 197 11.71 -0.49 4.29
CA PRO A 197 11.39 -1.92 4.44
C PRO A 197 12.57 -2.74 4.98
N PHE A 198 13.79 -2.20 4.92
CA PHE A 198 15.01 -2.90 5.37
C PHE A 198 15.39 -2.59 6.81
N ARG A 199 14.66 -1.68 7.47
CA ARG A 199 14.91 -1.29 8.86
C ARG A 199 14.58 -2.46 9.80
N ARG A 200 15.48 -2.73 10.75
CA ARG A 200 15.27 -3.71 11.83
C ARG A 200 14.63 -3.06 13.04
#